data_AF-A0A0C3C4X8-F1
#
_entry.id   AF-A0A0C3C4X8-F1
#
_cell.length_a   1.000
_cell.length_b   1.000
_cell.length_c   1.000
_cell.angle_alpha   90.00
_cell.angle_beta   90.00
_cell.angle_gamma   90.00
#
_symmetry.space_group_name_H-M   'P 1'
#
loop_
_entity.id
_entity.type
_entity.pdbx_description
1 polymer ?
#
loop_
_entity_poly.entity_id
_entity_poly.type
_entity_poly.pdbx_seq_one_letter_code
_entity_poly.pdbx_strand_id
1 'polypeptide(L)'
;MRYLDSPSTSYGTGAGVAKRKRGDFELNAEVGLDVVSSGLISLEDAGVYFRTFFQGCHKYVPVFDMTYDTFESVRERSPMLFDAICAVGCRADQGPGSDQYQFLSNTIKSPICAVLLGTVPKSIETVQALLINAGYSEKGWLLTSVAVRMALDLDLPGSYAKLIELSLGSEGGGETDKVEEVKLMRESRIWFGTFILENILSIDCGKKPGIKAASGNGIRRCRVLLAHPSCTALDFRLLSQVEVRVKVSKRKELITILKLNSIRGTSMSDEEMSEIVQQTRIDLSVWLNDWTNLVDSNVYNEEDRASLRINLRIQRDWAEMTMLCKGLQGMGIENVAIMSDPQRNLIHLARASAQRHLSTIISNPVLYLATFHYGMDFVWAKCAFSVLLLLKLARLIPSLTNMSSLIADAKTLLGELSKVDGSSNIYFRILCLSVEKCEKALNGDLDQNMEGSIDGLDAEMDFQSYVPKEFILEWNFPGLTFCWIPFDFQDLFVDFAARS
;
A
#
# COMPACT_ATOMS: atom_id res chain seq x y z
N MET A 1 -4.10 -47.20 -68.44
CA MET A 1 -2.88 -47.26 -67.59
C MET A 1 -3.32 -47.48 -66.14
N ARG A 2 -3.22 -48.72 -65.66
CA ARG A 2 -3.26 -49.09 -64.24
C ARG A 2 -1.91 -49.72 -63.94
N TYR A 3 -1.27 -49.38 -62.84
CA TYR A 3 -0.58 -50.33 -61.95
C TYR A 3 -0.25 -49.63 -60.62
N LEU A 4 -0.54 -50.36 -59.54
CA LEU A 4 -0.10 -50.14 -58.17
C LEU A 4 1.39 -50.51 -58.05
N ASP A 5 2.14 -49.81 -57.20
CA ASP A 5 2.84 -50.38 -56.02
C ASP A 5 3.72 -49.32 -55.33
N SER A 6 3.69 -49.32 -54.00
CA SER A 6 4.65 -48.64 -53.10
C SER A 6 5.82 -49.59 -52.80
N PRO A 7 7.04 -49.15 -52.34
CA PRO A 7 7.19 -48.79 -50.92
C PRO A 7 8.34 -47.81 -50.54
N SER A 8 8.13 -47.13 -49.39
CA SER A 8 9.08 -46.75 -48.33
C SER A 8 10.53 -46.27 -48.63
N THR A 9 10.88 -45.10 -48.11
CA THR A 9 12.06 -44.96 -47.23
C THR A 9 11.88 -43.80 -46.24
N SER A 10 11.92 -44.16 -44.96
CA SER A 10 11.93 -43.31 -43.78
C SER A 10 13.35 -42.77 -43.51
N TYR A 11 13.46 -41.54 -43.01
CA TYR A 11 14.32 -41.23 -41.85
C TYR A 11 13.70 -40.06 -41.10
N GLY A 12 13.32 -40.33 -39.85
CA GLY A 12 12.75 -39.34 -38.94
C GLY A 12 13.80 -38.60 -38.13
N THR A 13 13.32 -37.64 -37.35
CA THR A 13 13.73 -37.44 -35.96
C THR A 13 12.69 -36.52 -35.32
N GLY A 14 12.02 -37.06 -34.30
CA GLY A 14 10.96 -36.38 -33.58
C GLY A 14 11.50 -35.55 -32.41
N ALA A 15 10.66 -34.63 -31.95
CA ALA A 15 10.54 -34.30 -30.54
C ALA A 15 9.04 -34.17 -30.27
N GLY A 16 8.53 -35.04 -29.38
CA GLY A 16 7.11 -35.21 -29.12
C GLY A 16 6.50 -33.99 -28.42
N VAL A 17 5.52 -33.37 -29.06
CA VAL A 17 4.57 -32.49 -28.38
C VAL A 17 3.59 -33.38 -27.64
N ALA A 18 3.68 -33.41 -26.31
CA ALA A 18 2.68 -34.04 -25.47
C ALA A 18 1.32 -33.38 -25.75
N LYS A 19 0.43 -34.09 -26.46
CA LYS A 19 -0.96 -33.67 -26.66
C LYS A 19 -1.67 -33.62 -25.30
N ARG A 20 -1.75 -32.43 -24.70
CA ARG A 20 -2.77 -32.14 -23.68
C ARG A 20 -4.14 -32.38 -24.34
N LYS A 21 -4.98 -33.21 -23.70
CA LYS A 21 -6.40 -33.36 -24.06
C LYS A 21 -7.02 -31.96 -24.12
N ARG A 22 -7.39 -31.49 -25.33
CA ARG A 22 -8.31 -30.36 -25.50
C ARG A 22 -9.62 -30.76 -24.82
N GLY A 23 -10.09 -29.97 -23.87
CA GLY A 23 -11.44 -30.14 -23.31
C GLY A 23 -12.50 -29.77 -24.34
N ASP A 24 -13.73 -30.24 -24.13
CA ASP A 24 -14.88 -30.04 -25.04
C ASP A 24 -15.40 -28.57 -25.08
N PHE A 25 -14.77 -27.66 -24.33
CA PHE A 25 -15.15 -26.25 -24.25
C PHE A 25 -13.91 -25.37 -24.45
N GLU A 26 -13.95 -24.50 -25.48
CA GLU A 26 -12.92 -23.49 -25.75
C GLU A 26 -13.47 -22.11 -25.33
N LEU A 27 -12.63 -21.30 -24.69
CA LEU A 27 -12.95 -19.90 -24.39
C LEU A 27 -12.83 -19.07 -25.67
N ASN A 28 -13.84 -18.25 -25.97
CA ASN A 28 -13.72 -17.21 -27.00
C ASN A 28 -12.83 -16.08 -26.46
N ALA A 29 -11.52 -16.24 -26.56
CA ALA A 29 -10.56 -15.18 -26.24
C ALA A 29 -10.40 -14.27 -27.46
N GLU A 30 -11.07 -13.12 -27.47
CA GLU A 30 -10.75 -12.06 -28.42
C GLU A 30 -9.42 -11.40 -28.02
N VAL A 31 -8.46 -11.35 -28.94
CA VAL A 31 -7.23 -10.57 -28.75
C VAL A 31 -7.61 -9.11 -28.93
N GLY A 32 -7.82 -8.41 -27.82
CA GLY A 32 -8.14 -6.98 -27.84
C GLY A 32 -7.03 -6.17 -28.51
N LEU A 33 -7.42 -5.17 -29.32
CA LEU A 33 -6.48 -4.17 -29.83
C LEU A 33 -6.06 -3.24 -28.69
N ASP A 34 -4.79 -2.84 -28.67
CA ASP A 34 -4.30 -1.81 -27.73
C ASP A 34 -4.89 -0.42 -28.06
N VAL A 35 -4.78 0.53 -27.12
CA VAL A 35 -5.32 1.89 -27.26
C VAL A 35 -4.74 2.67 -28.46
N VAL A 36 -3.51 2.40 -28.89
CA VAL A 36 -2.90 3.03 -30.07
C VAL A 36 -3.46 2.39 -31.34
N SER A 37 -3.52 1.06 -31.38
CA SER A 37 -4.07 0.28 -32.50
C SER A 37 -5.57 0.55 -32.72
N SER A 38 -6.27 0.91 -31.64
CA SER A 38 -7.67 1.34 -31.67
C SER A 38 -7.85 2.82 -32.06
N GLY A 39 -6.76 3.56 -32.28
CA GLY A 39 -6.79 4.99 -32.65
C GLY A 39 -7.23 5.93 -31.53
N LEU A 40 -7.18 5.47 -30.27
CA LEU A 40 -7.62 6.25 -29.10
C LEU A 40 -6.56 7.25 -28.64
N ILE A 41 -5.29 6.94 -28.86
CA ILE A 41 -4.15 7.83 -28.63
C ILE A 41 -3.13 7.66 -29.77
N SER A 42 -2.31 8.69 -29.99
CA SER A 42 -1.20 8.59 -30.92
C SER A 42 -0.07 7.72 -30.34
N LEU A 43 0.81 7.21 -31.21
CA LEU A 43 2.01 6.49 -30.77
C LEU A 43 2.95 7.39 -29.96
N GLU A 44 2.98 8.68 -30.26
CA GLU A 44 3.79 9.67 -29.56
C GLU A 44 3.28 9.88 -28.12
N ASP A 45 1.97 10.08 -27.96
CA ASP A 45 1.35 10.21 -26.63
C ASP A 45 1.57 8.95 -25.80
N ALA A 46 1.41 7.77 -26.40
CA ALA A 46 1.69 6.51 -25.72
C ALA A 46 3.15 6.42 -25.24
N GLY A 47 4.10 6.88 -26.06
CA GLY A 47 5.50 6.96 -25.69
C GLY A 47 5.78 7.93 -24.54
N VAL A 48 5.08 9.07 -24.48
CA VAL A 48 5.14 10.00 -23.34
C VAL A 48 4.61 9.31 -22.09
N TYR A 49 3.38 8.78 -22.12
CA TYR A 49 2.75 8.17 -20.95
C TYR A 49 3.52 6.97 -20.42
N PHE A 50 4.02 6.10 -21.31
CA PHE A 50 4.83 4.95 -20.91
C PHE A 50 6.12 5.40 -20.19
N ARG A 51 6.82 6.41 -20.72
CA ARG A 51 8.00 6.98 -20.04
C ARG A 51 7.62 7.59 -18.69
N THR A 52 6.54 8.36 -18.61
CA THR A 52 6.08 8.97 -17.35
C THR A 52 5.78 7.91 -16.29
N PHE A 53 5.17 6.77 -16.67
CA PHE A 53 4.96 5.64 -15.77
C PHE A 53 6.29 5.08 -15.22
N PHE A 54 7.28 4.87 -16.09
CA PHE A 54 8.60 4.37 -15.70
C PHE A 54 9.53 5.41 -15.08
N GLN A 55 9.16 6.70 -15.05
CA GLN A 55 9.86 7.71 -14.24
C GLN A 55 9.54 7.58 -12.74
N GLY A 56 8.30 7.22 -12.39
CA GLY A 56 7.89 7.19 -10.98
C GLY A 56 6.79 6.21 -10.59
N CYS A 57 5.74 6.01 -11.39
CA CYS A 57 4.61 5.14 -11.03
C CYS A 57 5.02 3.70 -10.75
N HIS A 58 5.94 3.14 -11.54
CA HIS A 58 6.46 1.78 -11.34
C HIS A 58 7.12 1.58 -9.96
N LYS A 59 7.63 2.64 -9.32
CA LYS A 59 8.23 2.56 -7.97
C LYS A 59 7.19 2.28 -6.88
N TYR A 60 5.92 2.60 -7.15
CA TYR A 60 4.79 2.32 -6.27
C TYR A 60 4.25 0.90 -6.48
N VAL A 61 4.38 0.34 -7.69
CA VAL A 61 4.01 -1.05 -8.02
C VAL A 61 5.25 -1.79 -8.55
N PRO A 62 6.19 -2.20 -7.68
CA PRO A 62 7.50 -2.75 -8.07
C PRO A 62 7.39 -4.21 -8.54
N VAL A 63 6.68 -4.42 -9.63
CA VAL A 63 6.42 -5.73 -10.26
C VAL A 63 7.02 -5.84 -11.67
N PHE A 64 7.79 -4.83 -12.07
CA PHE A 64 8.38 -4.69 -13.40
C PHE A 64 9.88 -4.90 -13.36
N ASP A 65 10.41 -5.37 -14.49
CA ASP A 65 11.83 -5.42 -14.79
C ASP A 65 12.08 -4.53 -16.01
N MET A 66 12.71 -3.38 -15.82
CA MET A 66 12.89 -2.38 -16.89
C MET A 66 13.74 -2.88 -18.07
N THR A 67 14.48 -3.98 -17.90
CA THR A 67 15.22 -4.60 -19.02
C THR A 67 14.33 -5.48 -19.91
N TYR A 68 13.21 -5.96 -19.35
CA TYR A 68 12.25 -6.84 -20.01
C TYR A 68 10.95 -6.12 -20.39
N ASP A 69 10.47 -5.23 -19.53
CA ASP A 69 9.22 -4.47 -19.68
C ASP A 69 9.48 -3.15 -20.43
N THR A 70 10.06 -3.26 -21.63
CA THR A 70 10.23 -2.12 -22.55
C THR A 70 8.92 -1.77 -23.27
N PHE A 71 8.86 -0.59 -23.91
CA PHE A 71 7.67 -0.14 -24.65
C PHE A 71 7.22 -1.17 -25.69
N GLU A 72 8.15 -1.64 -26.52
CA GLU A 72 7.89 -2.61 -27.58
C GLU A 72 7.52 -3.97 -27.00
N SER A 73 8.27 -4.45 -26.00
CA SER A 73 8.05 -5.77 -25.41
C SER A 73 6.68 -5.87 -24.74
N VAL A 74 6.29 -4.85 -23.97
CA VAL A 74 5.00 -4.86 -23.27
C VAL A 74 3.85 -4.81 -24.28
N ARG A 75 3.94 -3.94 -25.30
CA ARG A 75 2.90 -3.80 -26.32
C ARG A 75 2.73 -5.08 -27.13
N GLU A 76 3.81 -5.79 -27.44
CA GLU A 76 3.76 -7.08 -28.14
C GLU A 76 3.14 -8.18 -27.29
N ARG A 77 3.47 -8.25 -25.99
CA ARG A 77 3.03 -9.34 -25.10
C ARG A 77 1.61 -9.18 -24.57
N SER A 78 1.18 -7.96 -24.27
CA SER A 78 -0.09 -7.72 -23.59
C SER A 78 -0.66 -6.33 -23.86
N PRO A 79 -1.68 -6.22 -24.73
CA PRO A 79 -2.46 -4.99 -24.94
C PRO A 79 -3.03 -4.44 -23.64
N MET A 80 -3.59 -5.30 -22.79
CA MET A 80 -4.19 -4.88 -21.51
C MET A 80 -3.17 -4.26 -20.55
N LEU A 81 -1.95 -4.81 -20.48
CA LEU A 81 -0.89 -4.26 -19.65
C LEU A 81 -0.39 -2.92 -20.21
N PHE A 82 -0.21 -2.85 -21.52
CA PHE A 82 0.18 -1.63 -22.22
C PHE A 82 -0.82 -0.50 -21.97
N ASP A 83 -2.12 -0.79 -22.12
CA ASP A 83 -3.21 0.16 -21.88
C ASP A 83 -3.21 0.64 -20.42
N ALA A 84 -3.04 -0.27 -19.46
CA ALA A 84 -2.96 0.07 -18.04
C ALA A 84 -1.78 1.01 -17.72
N ILE A 85 -0.61 0.74 -18.31
CA ILE A 85 0.58 1.60 -18.18
C ILE A 85 0.32 2.97 -18.80
N CYS A 86 -0.27 3.03 -20.00
CA CYS A 86 -0.58 4.30 -20.67
C CYS A 86 -1.60 5.12 -19.89
N ALA A 87 -2.65 4.51 -19.35
CA ALA A 87 -3.65 5.23 -18.56
C ALA A 87 -3.05 5.81 -17.28
N VAL A 88 -2.26 5.05 -16.52
CA VAL A 88 -1.62 5.58 -15.31
C VAL A 88 -0.51 6.58 -15.64
N GLY A 89 0.22 6.37 -16.72
CA GLY A 89 1.17 7.34 -17.25
C GLY A 89 0.50 8.67 -17.62
N CYS A 90 -0.65 8.61 -18.29
CA CYS A 90 -1.48 9.78 -18.57
C CYS A 90 -2.02 10.43 -17.29
N ARG A 91 -2.40 9.65 -16.27
CA ARG A 91 -2.82 10.18 -14.96
C ARG A 91 -1.73 11.00 -14.30
N ALA A 92 -0.49 10.51 -14.36
CA ALA A 92 0.65 11.26 -13.86
C ALA A 92 0.85 12.51 -14.73
N ASP A 93 1.07 12.34 -16.03
CA ASP A 93 1.40 13.44 -16.95
C ASP A 93 0.36 14.59 -16.98
N GLN A 94 -0.93 14.26 -17.05
CA GLN A 94 -2.03 15.21 -17.26
C GLN A 94 -2.91 15.40 -16.00
N GLY A 95 -2.63 14.67 -14.92
CA GLY A 95 -3.42 14.69 -13.69
C GLY A 95 -4.69 13.82 -13.73
N PRO A 96 -5.24 13.46 -12.54
CA PRO A 96 -6.39 12.57 -12.41
C PRO A 96 -7.72 13.18 -12.88
N GLY A 97 -7.79 14.50 -13.05
CA GLY A 97 -8.98 15.21 -13.53
C GLY A 97 -9.04 15.38 -15.05
N SER A 98 -8.02 14.96 -15.80
CA SER A 98 -7.97 15.17 -17.25
C SER A 98 -8.97 14.27 -18.00
N ASP A 99 -9.60 14.83 -19.03
CA ASP A 99 -10.54 14.09 -19.89
C ASP A 99 -9.86 12.88 -20.56
N GLN A 100 -8.59 13.04 -20.97
CA GLN A 100 -7.81 11.98 -21.58
C GLN A 100 -7.59 10.79 -20.62
N TYR A 101 -7.21 11.06 -19.37
CA TYR A 101 -7.06 10.01 -18.36
C TYR A 101 -8.41 9.33 -18.08
N GLN A 102 -9.47 10.11 -17.87
CA GLN A 102 -10.80 9.56 -17.60
C GLN A 102 -11.28 8.66 -18.75
N PHE A 103 -11.04 9.08 -19.99
CA PHE A 103 -11.33 8.28 -21.17
C PHE A 103 -10.54 6.98 -21.21
N LEU A 104 -9.21 7.03 -21.06
CA LEU A 104 -8.36 5.83 -21.05
C LEU A 104 -8.71 4.88 -19.89
N SER A 105 -8.97 5.42 -18.70
CA SER A 105 -9.40 4.66 -17.52
C SER A 105 -10.74 3.95 -17.77
N ASN A 106 -11.68 4.60 -18.47
CA ASN A 106 -12.95 4.00 -18.85
C ASN A 106 -12.79 2.86 -19.85
N THR A 107 -11.90 2.99 -20.84
CA THR A 107 -11.62 1.96 -21.84
C THR A 107 -11.11 0.66 -21.19
N ILE A 108 -10.28 0.75 -20.16
CA ILE A 108 -9.71 -0.41 -19.46
C ILE A 108 -10.76 -1.19 -18.65
N LYS A 109 -11.92 -0.59 -18.33
CA LYS A 109 -12.99 -1.28 -17.57
C LYS A 109 -13.50 -2.53 -18.29
N SER A 110 -13.61 -2.50 -19.62
CA SER A 110 -14.09 -3.65 -20.39
C SER A 110 -13.13 -4.86 -20.32
N PRO A 111 -11.82 -4.72 -20.62
CA PRO A 111 -10.84 -5.77 -20.36
C PRO A 111 -10.84 -6.30 -18.92
N ILE A 112 -10.94 -5.41 -17.92
CA ILE A 112 -11.04 -5.83 -16.51
C ILE A 112 -12.29 -6.69 -16.28
N CYS A 113 -13.45 -6.29 -16.80
CA CYS A 113 -14.68 -7.09 -16.71
C CYS A 113 -14.51 -8.47 -17.37
N ALA A 114 -13.83 -8.54 -18.52
CA ALA A 114 -13.54 -9.80 -19.20
C ALA A 114 -12.66 -10.73 -18.33
N VAL A 115 -11.66 -10.18 -17.62
CA VAL A 115 -10.85 -10.92 -16.64
C VAL A 115 -11.72 -11.42 -15.47
N LEU A 116 -12.60 -10.57 -14.93
CA LEU A 116 -13.51 -10.95 -13.84
C LEU A 116 -14.46 -12.08 -14.22
N LEU A 117 -14.90 -12.11 -15.49
CA LEU A 117 -15.75 -13.16 -16.06
C LEU A 117 -14.97 -14.44 -16.43
N GLY A 118 -13.64 -14.44 -16.28
CA GLY A 118 -12.79 -15.59 -16.63
C GLY A 118 -12.65 -15.83 -18.13
N THR A 119 -12.90 -14.79 -18.94
CA THR A 119 -12.85 -14.87 -20.42
C THR A 119 -11.48 -14.52 -21.00
N VAL A 120 -10.58 -14.00 -20.17
CA VAL A 120 -9.19 -13.66 -20.55
C VAL A 120 -8.25 -14.76 -20.04
N PRO A 121 -7.28 -15.21 -20.86
CA PRO A 121 -6.27 -16.17 -20.41
C PRO A 121 -5.48 -15.64 -19.23
N LYS A 122 -5.15 -16.52 -18.29
CA LYS A 122 -4.33 -16.15 -17.12
C LYS A 122 -2.89 -15.96 -17.55
N SER A 123 -2.33 -14.78 -17.32
CA SER A 123 -0.92 -14.46 -17.59
C SER A 123 -0.35 -13.54 -16.52
N ILE A 124 0.99 -13.47 -16.45
CA ILE A 124 1.68 -12.58 -15.52
C ILE A 124 1.38 -11.11 -15.83
N GLU A 125 1.21 -10.77 -17.11
CA GLU A 125 0.89 -9.42 -17.57
C GLU A 125 -0.52 -9.02 -17.14
N THR A 126 -1.47 -9.96 -17.11
CA THR A 126 -2.81 -9.71 -16.61
C THR A 126 -2.77 -9.40 -15.11
N VAL A 127 -1.94 -10.13 -14.34
CA VAL A 127 -1.72 -9.83 -12.91
C VAL A 127 -1.11 -8.43 -12.74
N GLN A 128 -0.06 -8.10 -13.49
CA GLN A 128 0.57 -6.76 -13.45
C GLN A 128 -0.44 -5.65 -13.77
N ALA A 129 -1.27 -5.83 -14.82
CA ALA A 129 -2.29 -4.87 -15.22
C ALA A 129 -3.34 -4.66 -14.10
N LEU A 130 -3.79 -5.75 -13.47
CA LEU A 130 -4.72 -5.68 -12.33
C LEU A 130 -4.10 -4.94 -11.14
N LEU A 131 -2.82 -5.17 -10.83
CA LEU A 131 -2.13 -4.50 -9.72
C LEU A 131 -1.96 -3.00 -9.97
N ILE A 132 -1.62 -2.60 -11.20
CA ILE A 132 -1.58 -1.18 -11.58
C ILE A 132 -2.95 -0.55 -11.33
N ASN A 133 -4.00 -1.12 -11.92
CA ASN A 133 -5.36 -0.56 -11.81
C ASN A 133 -5.89 -0.55 -10.38
N ALA A 134 -5.53 -1.57 -9.58
CA ALA A 134 -5.90 -1.62 -8.17
C ALA A 134 -5.36 -0.45 -7.34
N GLY A 135 -4.19 0.08 -7.72
CA GLY A 135 -3.54 1.19 -7.02
C GLY A 135 -4.22 2.55 -7.15
N TYR A 136 -5.02 2.74 -8.21
CA TYR A 136 -5.64 4.02 -8.58
C TYR A 136 -7.16 3.91 -8.69
N SER A 137 -7.76 2.88 -8.08
CA SER A 137 -9.18 2.60 -8.13
C SER A 137 -9.79 2.54 -6.74
N GLU A 138 -10.96 3.14 -6.55
CA GLU A 138 -11.79 3.00 -5.34
C GLU A 138 -12.11 1.53 -5.02
N LYS A 139 -12.19 0.68 -6.06
CA LYS A 139 -12.45 -0.76 -5.93
C LYS A 139 -11.16 -1.57 -5.98
N GLY A 140 -10.03 -0.98 -5.62
CA GLY A 140 -8.71 -1.62 -5.68
C GLY A 140 -8.66 -2.98 -4.98
N TRP A 141 -9.31 -3.11 -3.83
CA TRP A 141 -9.39 -4.38 -3.08
C TRP A 141 -9.98 -5.54 -3.91
N LEU A 142 -10.96 -5.27 -4.78
CA LEU A 142 -11.58 -6.29 -5.62
C LEU A 142 -10.61 -6.74 -6.72
N LEU A 143 -9.96 -5.78 -7.36
CA LEU A 143 -8.96 -6.03 -8.40
C LEU A 143 -7.77 -6.82 -7.84
N THR A 144 -7.31 -6.45 -6.65
CA THR A 144 -6.24 -7.18 -5.95
C THR A 144 -6.68 -8.59 -5.55
N SER A 145 -7.91 -8.80 -5.10
CA SER A 145 -8.43 -10.14 -4.80
C SER A 145 -8.47 -11.05 -6.03
N VAL A 146 -8.68 -10.48 -7.22
CA VAL A 146 -8.64 -11.21 -8.50
C VAL A 146 -7.20 -11.50 -8.89
N ALA A 147 -6.31 -10.49 -8.78
CA ALA A 147 -4.88 -10.64 -9.03
C ALA A 147 -4.25 -11.73 -8.15
N VAL A 148 -4.62 -11.79 -6.86
CA VAL A 148 -4.20 -12.84 -5.92
C VAL A 148 -4.61 -14.22 -6.41
N ARG A 149 -5.88 -14.41 -6.79
CA ARG A 149 -6.36 -15.72 -7.30
C ARG A 149 -5.62 -16.13 -8.57
N MET A 150 -5.42 -15.19 -9.50
CA MET A 150 -4.65 -15.45 -10.72
C MET A 150 -3.18 -15.77 -10.43
N ALA A 151 -2.54 -15.07 -9.49
CA ALA A 151 -1.17 -15.37 -9.07
C ALA A 151 -1.03 -16.76 -8.45
N LEU A 152 -2.03 -17.21 -7.69
CA LEU A 152 -2.08 -18.58 -7.15
C LEU A 152 -2.30 -19.61 -8.26
N ASP A 153 -3.18 -19.34 -9.22
CA ASP A 153 -3.44 -20.22 -10.36
C ASP A 153 -2.21 -20.37 -11.28
N LEU A 154 -1.36 -19.34 -11.33
CA LEU A 154 -0.08 -19.34 -12.06
C LEU A 154 1.09 -19.93 -11.25
N ASP A 155 0.83 -20.35 -10.00
CA ASP A 155 1.84 -20.85 -9.05
C ASP A 155 3.04 -19.91 -8.84
N LEU A 156 2.81 -18.58 -8.81
CA LEU A 156 3.87 -17.62 -8.49
C LEU A 156 4.54 -17.85 -7.11
N PRO A 157 3.83 -18.34 -6.06
CA PRO A 157 4.48 -18.76 -4.83
C PRO A 157 5.46 -19.93 -5.04
N GLY A 158 5.13 -20.88 -5.92
CA GLY A 158 6.01 -21.97 -6.33
C GLY A 158 7.24 -21.45 -7.09
N SER A 159 7.08 -20.45 -7.96
CA SER A 159 8.21 -19.78 -8.63
C SER A 159 9.19 -19.17 -7.63
N TYR A 160 8.69 -18.51 -6.58
CA TYR A 160 9.54 -18.01 -5.50
C TYR A 160 10.25 -19.13 -4.73
N ALA A 161 9.53 -20.21 -4.39
CA ALA A 161 10.13 -21.35 -3.70
C ALA A 161 11.27 -21.96 -4.52
N LYS A 162 11.05 -22.17 -5.83
CA LYS A 162 12.04 -22.68 -6.76
C LYS A 162 13.26 -21.75 -6.87
N LEU A 163 13.05 -20.43 -6.93
CA LEU A 163 14.15 -19.45 -6.97
C LEU A 163 15.03 -19.52 -5.73
N ILE A 164 14.43 -19.68 -4.55
CA ILE A 164 15.16 -19.81 -3.29
C ILE A 164 15.99 -21.10 -3.27
N GLU A 165 15.44 -22.22 -3.74
CA GLU A 165 16.18 -23.48 -3.83
C GLU A 165 17.41 -23.37 -4.73
N LEU A 166 17.27 -22.75 -5.91
CA LEU A 166 18.38 -22.49 -6.82
C LEU A 166 19.42 -21.55 -6.18
N SER A 167 18.97 -20.45 -5.58
CA SER A 167 19.86 -19.46 -4.95
C SER A 167 20.67 -20.03 -3.77
N LEU A 168 20.14 -21.03 -3.07
CA LEU A 168 20.81 -21.69 -1.94
C LEU A 168 21.63 -22.91 -2.34
N GLY A 169 21.32 -23.53 -3.48
CA GLY A 169 21.95 -24.78 -3.94
C GLY A 169 23.07 -24.61 -4.97
N SER A 170 23.30 -23.41 -5.50
CA SER A 170 24.15 -23.24 -6.69
C SER A 170 25.64 -23.04 -6.36
N GLU A 171 26.39 -24.15 -6.35
CA GLU A 171 27.76 -24.16 -6.88
C GLU A 171 27.68 -24.40 -8.40
N GLY A 172 27.63 -23.33 -9.20
CA GLY A 172 27.93 -23.38 -10.64
C GLY A 172 26.81 -23.85 -11.59
N GLY A 173 25.63 -23.21 -11.55
CA GLY A 173 24.56 -23.41 -12.54
C GLY A 173 24.92 -23.00 -13.98
N GLY A 174 24.39 -23.74 -14.96
CA GLY A 174 24.61 -23.52 -16.39
C GLY A 174 23.87 -22.29 -16.95
N GLU A 175 24.04 -21.98 -18.23
CA GLU A 175 23.39 -20.81 -18.87
C GLU A 175 21.85 -20.89 -18.87
N THR A 176 21.30 -22.09 -19.01
CA THR A 176 19.85 -22.34 -18.89
C THR A 176 19.31 -22.02 -17.50
N ASP A 177 20.05 -22.34 -16.45
CA ASP A 177 19.65 -22.07 -15.06
C ASP A 177 19.58 -20.56 -14.82
N LYS A 178 20.52 -19.78 -15.39
CA LYS A 178 20.50 -18.32 -15.29
C LYS A 178 19.27 -17.69 -15.97
N VAL A 179 18.89 -18.16 -17.16
CA VAL A 179 17.70 -17.65 -17.85
C VAL A 179 16.43 -17.96 -17.05
N GLU A 180 16.37 -19.16 -16.46
CA GLU A 180 15.28 -19.54 -15.57
C GLU A 180 15.25 -18.71 -14.28
N GLU A 181 16.39 -18.49 -13.62
CA GLU A 181 16.50 -17.65 -12.41
C GLU A 181 15.98 -16.23 -12.65
N VAL A 182 16.37 -15.60 -13.76
CA VAL A 182 15.89 -14.25 -14.11
C VAL A 182 14.37 -14.24 -14.33
N LYS A 183 13.81 -15.28 -14.97
CA LYS A 183 12.36 -15.43 -15.12
C LYS A 183 11.67 -15.58 -13.76
N LEU A 184 12.18 -16.47 -12.90
CA LEU A 184 11.63 -16.73 -11.57
C LEU A 184 11.73 -15.49 -10.67
N MET A 185 12.77 -14.66 -10.83
CA MET A 185 12.91 -13.38 -10.13
C MET A 185 11.78 -12.42 -10.51
N ARG A 186 11.43 -12.31 -11.79
CA ARG A 186 10.29 -11.50 -12.24
C ARG A 186 8.97 -12.01 -11.66
N GLU A 187 8.72 -13.31 -11.72
CA GLU A 187 7.53 -13.93 -11.15
C GLU A 187 7.45 -13.71 -9.62
N SER A 188 8.58 -13.78 -8.93
CA SER A 188 8.69 -13.51 -7.49
C SER A 188 8.38 -12.04 -7.17
N ARG A 189 8.83 -11.08 -7.98
CA ARG A 189 8.47 -9.65 -7.81
C ARG A 189 6.97 -9.45 -7.90
N ILE A 190 6.32 -10.06 -8.89
CA ILE A 190 4.86 -9.99 -9.08
C ILE A 190 4.14 -10.59 -7.87
N TRP A 191 4.61 -11.74 -7.36
CA TRP A 191 4.06 -12.35 -6.16
C TRP A 191 4.17 -11.43 -4.93
N PHE A 192 5.34 -10.87 -4.66
CA PHE A 192 5.54 -9.97 -3.54
C PHE A 192 4.76 -8.66 -3.68
N GLY A 193 4.70 -8.07 -4.87
CA GLY A 193 3.88 -6.89 -5.16
C GLY A 193 2.40 -7.18 -4.93
N THR A 194 1.91 -8.34 -5.39
CA THR A 194 0.54 -8.81 -5.12
C THR A 194 0.28 -8.95 -3.62
N PHE A 195 1.20 -9.58 -2.90
CA PHE A 195 1.10 -9.75 -1.44
C PHE A 195 1.04 -8.41 -0.71
N ILE A 196 1.91 -7.45 -1.06
CA ILE A 196 1.94 -6.13 -0.41
C ILE A 196 0.64 -5.38 -0.67
N LEU A 197 0.19 -5.33 -1.93
CA LEU A 197 -1.01 -4.58 -2.28
C LEU A 197 -2.27 -5.20 -1.66
N GLU A 198 -2.36 -6.53 -1.60
CA GLU A 198 -3.45 -7.23 -0.89
C GLU A 198 -3.43 -6.90 0.59
N ASN A 199 -2.25 -6.91 1.22
CA ASN A 199 -2.14 -6.52 2.63
C ASN A 199 -2.50 -5.06 2.84
N ILE A 200 -2.13 -4.13 1.95
CA ILE A 200 -2.54 -2.72 2.04
C ILE A 200 -4.06 -2.62 1.93
N LEU A 201 -4.63 -3.06 0.81
CA LEU A 201 -6.03 -2.81 0.49
C LEU A 201 -7.00 -3.69 1.28
N SER A 202 -6.54 -4.77 1.92
CA SER A 202 -7.34 -5.52 2.88
C SER A 202 -7.15 -5.01 4.30
N ILE A 203 -5.91 -4.97 4.83
CA ILE A 203 -5.68 -4.59 6.24
C ILE A 203 -6.08 -3.15 6.48
N ASP A 204 -5.65 -2.23 5.62
CA ASP A 204 -5.85 -0.80 5.83
C ASP A 204 -7.33 -0.42 5.62
N CYS A 205 -8.09 -1.22 4.85
CA CYS A 205 -9.56 -1.09 4.69
C CYS A 205 -10.35 -1.91 5.72
N GLY A 206 -9.70 -2.48 6.73
CA GLY A 206 -10.38 -3.22 7.81
C GLY A 206 -10.87 -4.62 7.46
N LYS A 207 -10.51 -5.14 6.29
CA LYS A 207 -10.84 -6.49 5.82
C LYS A 207 -9.75 -7.49 6.23
N LYS A 208 -10.11 -8.78 6.22
CA LYS A 208 -9.14 -9.87 6.42
C LYS A 208 -8.44 -10.14 5.09
N PRO A 209 -7.10 -10.13 5.02
CA PRO A 209 -6.38 -10.48 3.80
C PRO A 209 -6.72 -11.89 3.30
N GLY A 210 -6.85 -12.04 1.99
CA GLY A 210 -7.12 -13.33 1.34
C GLY A 210 -5.95 -14.31 1.44
N ILE A 211 -4.73 -13.80 1.64
CA ILE A 211 -3.50 -14.59 1.79
C ILE A 211 -2.75 -14.21 3.06
N LYS A 212 -2.08 -15.21 3.64
CA LYS A 212 -1.20 -15.04 4.78
C LYS A 212 0.16 -15.63 4.44
N ALA A 213 1.21 -14.99 4.91
CA ALA A 213 2.53 -15.56 4.76
C ALA A 213 2.69 -16.78 5.70
N ALA A 214 3.23 -17.89 5.17
CA ALA A 214 3.60 -19.04 5.98
C ALA A 214 4.66 -18.63 7.02
N SER A 215 4.75 -19.35 8.16
CA SER A 215 5.57 -19.07 9.36
C SER A 215 6.75 -18.08 9.18
N GLY A 216 6.93 -17.16 10.13
CA GLY A 216 7.83 -15.99 10.04
C GLY A 216 9.28 -16.23 9.59
N ASN A 217 9.81 -17.44 9.71
CA ASN A 217 11.14 -17.81 9.22
C ASN A 217 11.20 -17.90 7.69
N GLY A 218 10.10 -18.23 7.01
CA GLY A 218 10.04 -18.32 5.54
C GLY A 218 10.13 -16.97 4.83
N ILE A 219 9.67 -15.90 5.47
CA ILE A 219 9.69 -14.55 4.88
C ILE A 219 11.07 -13.91 4.98
N ARG A 220 11.82 -14.10 6.09
CA ARG A 220 13.21 -13.60 6.16
C ARG A 220 14.10 -14.19 5.07
N ARG A 221 13.75 -15.36 4.54
CA ARG A 221 14.47 -15.97 3.40
C ARG A 221 14.39 -15.16 2.12
N CYS A 222 13.41 -14.25 1.98
CA CYS A 222 13.36 -13.38 0.80
C CYS A 222 14.60 -12.47 0.69
N ARG A 223 15.30 -12.19 1.80
CA ARG A 223 16.56 -11.42 1.79
C ARG A 223 17.66 -12.07 0.97
N VAL A 224 17.61 -13.38 0.73
CA VAL A 224 18.57 -14.08 -0.16
C VAL A 224 18.55 -13.50 -1.57
N LEU A 225 17.37 -13.05 -2.03
CA LEU A 225 17.19 -12.46 -3.36
C LEU A 225 17.95 -11.13 -3.53
N LEU A 226 18.39 -10.49 -2.45
CA LEU A 226 19.19 -9.26 -2.55
C LEU A 226 20.57 -9.50 -3.18
N ALA A 227 21.08 -10.73 -3.11
CA ALA A 227 22.34 -11.13 -3.74
C ALA A 227 22.16 -11.57 -5.22
N HIS A 228 20.91 -11.65 -5.71
CA HIS A 228 20.64 -12.09 -7.08
C HIS A 228 21.16 -11.05 -8.10
N PRO A 229 21.77 -11.46 -9.23
CA PRO A 229 22.35 -10.52 -10.21
C PRO A 229 21.37 -9.50 -10.80
N SER A 230 20.10 -9.87 -10.93
CA SER A 230 19.03 -8.98 -11.41
C SER A 230 18.43 -8.07 -10.34
N CYS A 231 18.95 -8.10 -9.10
CA CYS A 231 18.45 -7.26 -8.00
C CYS A 231 18.64 -5.76 -8.31
N THR A 232 17.66 -4.96 -7.91
CA THR A 232 17.60 -3.50 -8.09
C THR A 232 17.33 -2.81 -6.76
N ALA A 233 17.52 -1.49 -6.70
CA ALA A 233 17.17 -0.71 -5.52
C ALA A 233 15.68 -0.85 -5.11
N LEU A 234 14.77 -1.06 -6.07
CA LEU A 234 13.35 -1.29 -5.80
C LEU A 234 13.09 -2.61 -5.09
N ASP A 235 13.94 -3.63 -5.25
CA ASP A 235 13.80 -4.90 -4.55
C ASP A 235 14.03 -4.72 -3.03
N PHE A 236 14.91 -3.80 -2.61
CA PHE A 236 15.05 -3.44 -1.20
C PHE A 236 13.75 -2.83 -0.64
N ARG A 237 13.09 -1.97 -1.41
CA ARG A 237 11.79 -1.39 -1.04
C ARG A 237 10.68 -2.43 -1.01
N LEU A 238 10.67 -3.36 -1.95
CA LEU A 238 9.67 -4.42 -2.06
C LEU A 238 9.80 -5.40 -0.89
N LEU A 239 10.97 -5.98 -0.69
CA LEU A 239 11.20 -7.03 0.30
C LEU A 239 11.11 -6.54 1.74
N SER A 240 11.59 -5.32 2.01
CA SER A 240 11.40 -4.68 3.33
C SER A 240 9.92 -4.50 3.67
N GLN A 241 9.10 -4.10 2.68
CA GLN A 241 7.66 -4.00 2.83
C GLN A 241 7.00 -5.34 3.13
N VAL A 242 7.37 -6.42 2.44
CA VAL A 242 6.85 -7.77 2.75
C VAL A 242 7.08 -8.09 4.22
N GLU A 243 8.29 -7.88 4.71
CA GLU A 243 8.67 -8.20 6.09
C GLU A 243 7.92 -7.39 7.15
N VAL A 244 7.71 -6.09 6.95
CA VAL A 244 6.96 -5.27 7.92
C VAL A 244 5.47 -5.60 7.86
N ARG A 245 4.92 -5.86 6.67
CA ARG A 245 3.50 -6.21 6.49
C ARG A 245 3.13 -7.52 7.15
N VAL A 246 4.00 -8.52 7.07
CA VAL A 246 3.83 -9.78 7.81
C VAL A 246 3.79 -9.53 9.32
N LYS A 247 4.71 -8.71 9.85
CA LYS A 247 4.74 -8.39 11.28
C LYS A 247 3.42 -7.72 11.68
N VAL A 248 3.04 -6.64 11.00
CA VAL A 248 1.80 -5.88 11.26
C VAL A 248 0.57 -6.80 11.18
N SER A 249 0.45 -7.61 10.12
CA SER A 249 -0.68 -8.54 9.96
C SER A 249 -0.79 -9.53 11.12
N LYS A 250 0.34 -10.12 11.55
CA LYS A 250 0.36 -11.08 12.66
C LYS A 250 -0.07 -10.44 13.98
N ARG A 251 0.38 -9.21 14.27
CA ARG A 251 -0.02 -8.52 15.51
C ARG A 251 -1.47 -8.07 15.47
N LYS A 252 -1.96 -7.59 14.32
CA LYS A 252 -3.39 -7.24 14.16
C LYS A 252 -4.30 -8.45 14.37
N GLU A 253 -3.91 -9.62 13.87
CA GLU A 253 -4.63 -10.87 14.13
C GLU A 253 -4.65 -11.20 15.62
N LEU A 254 -3.50 -11.10 16.31
CA LEU A 254 -3.42 -11.31 17.76
C LEU A 254 -4.35 -10.37 18.54
N ILE A 255 -4.32 -9.07 18.26
CA ILE A 255 -5.21 -8.07 18.89
C ILE A 255 -6.68 -8.41 18.63
N THR A 256 -7.01 -8.87 17.41
CA THR A 256 -8.39 -9.26 17.07
C THR A 256 -8.84 -10.48 17.87
N ILE A 257 -7.98 -11.48 18.03
CA ILE A 257 -8.25 -12.67 18.85
C ILE A 257 -8.48 -12.28 20.31
N LEU A 258 -7.61 -11.43 20.86
CA LEU A 258 -7.74 -10.95 22.25
C LEU A 258 -9.04 -10.16 22.46
N LYS A 259 -9.43 -9.31 21.51
CA LYS A 259 -10.72 -8.61 21.54
C LYS A 259 -11.91 -9.58 21.56
N LEU A 260 -11.87 -10.64 20.75
CA LEU A 260 -12.92 -11.67 20.75
C LEU A 260 -13.00 -12.45 22.06
N ASN A 261 -11.85 -12.70 22.71
CA ASN A 261 -11.80 -13.33 24.03
C ASN A 261 -12.34 -12.39 25.13
N SER A 262 -12.08 -11.08 25.03
CA SER A 262 -12.67 -10.07 25.92
C SER A 262 -14.18 -10.05 25.88
N ILE A 263 -14.79 -10.20 24.70
CA ILE A 263 -16.24 -10.31 24.55
C ILE A 263 -16.79 -11.58 25.23
N ARG A 264 -15.97 -12.62 25.37
CA ARG A 264 -16.32 -13.89 26.04
C ARG A 264 -16.04 -13.89 27.55
N GLY A 265 -15.70 -12.75 28.13
CA GLY A 265 -15.54 -12.57 29.59
C GLY A 265 -14.10 -12.57 30.10
N THR A 266 -13.08 -12.66 29.25
CA THR A 266 -11.66 -12.49 29.65
C THR A 266 -11.10 -11.21 29.06
N SER A 267 -11.21 -10.09 29.79
CA SER A 267 -10.65 -8.81 29.36
C SER A 267 -9.15 -8.88 29.12
N MET A 268 -8.67 -8.26 28.03
CA MET A 268 -7.24 -8.10 27.79
C MET A 268 -6.64 -7.23 28.90
N SER A 269 -5.66 -7.76 29.62
CA SER A 269 -4.99 -7.01 30.70
C SER A 269 -4.09 -5.91 30.14
N ASP A 270 -3.85 -4.87 30.95
CA ASP A 270 -2.90 -3.80 30.62
C ASP A 270 -1.50 -4.37 30.43
N GLU A 271 -1.13 -5.43 31.17
CA GLU A 271 0.13 -6.14 31.09
C GLU A 271 0.34 -6.86 29.75
N GLU A 272 -0.64 -7.67 29.31
CA GLU A 272 -0.59 -8.37 28.02
C GLU A 272 -0.48 -7.38 26.85
N MET A 273 -1.23 -6.28 26.92
CA MET A 273 -1.19 -5.24 25.90
C MET A 273 0.16 -4.53 25.87
N SER A 274 0.71 -4.19 27.05
CA SER A 274 2.03 -3.59 27.18
C SER A 274 3.13 -4.49 26.61
N GLU A 275 3.06 -5.80 26.88
CA GLU A 275 3.99 -6.79 26.32
C GLU A 275 3.92 -6.85 24.79
N ILE A 276 2.71 -6.93 24.23
CA ILE A 276 2.49 -6.93 22.77
C ILE A 276 3.07 -5.66 22.13
N VAL A 277 2.83 -4.50 22.73
CA VAL A 277 3.35 -3.22 22.26
C VAL A 277 4.87 -3.19 22.32
N GLN A 278 5.45 -3.55 23.47
CA GLN A 278 6.90 -3.54 23.66
C GLN A 278 7.59 -4.46 22.66
N GLN A 279 7.08 -5.68 22.49
CA GLN A 279 7.62 -6.63 21.53
C GLN A 279 7.51 -6.10 20.09
N THR A 280 6.36 -5.50 19.73
CA THR A 280 6.16 -4.90 18.41
C THR A 280 7.17 -3.79 18.13
N ARG A 281 7.42 -2.91 19.12
CA ARG A 281 8.39 -1.82 18.98
C ARG A 281 9.82 -2.33 18.85
N ILE A 282 10.20 -3.36 19.61
CA ILE A 282 11.50 -4.03 19.48
C ILE A 282 11.64 -4.60 18.07
N ASP A 283 10.66 -5.37 17.60
CA ASP A 283 10.70 -6.01 16.28
C ASP A 283 10.78 -5.00 15.13
N LEU A 284 10.06 -3.89 15.24
CA LEU A 284 10.10 -2.79 14.26
C LEU A 284 11.44 -2.05 14.29
N SER A 285 12.04 -1.88 15.47
CA SER A 285 13.36 -1.25 15.61
C SER A 285 14.47 -2.13 15.04
N VAL A 286 14.44 -3.43 15.32
CA VAL A 286 15.35 -4.42 14.72
C VAL A 286 15.18 -4.46 13.21
N TRP A 287 13.94 -4.49 12.72
CA TRP A 287 13.66 -4.46 11.28
C TRP A 287 14.23 -3.19 10.62
N LEU A 288 14.03 -2.01 11.22
CA LEU A 288 14.57 -0.76 10.66
C LEU A 288 16.10 -0.78 10.63
N ASN A 289 16.75 -1.23 11.69
CA ASN A 289 18.21 -1.30 11.77
C ASN A 289 18.78 -2.28 10.74
N ASP A 290 18.24 -3.50 10.67
CA ASP A 290 18.63 -4.52 9.70
C ASP A 290 18.54 -4.00 8.26
N TRP A 291 17.39 -3.44 7.88
CA TRP A 291 17.15 -2.98 6.52
C TRP A 291 17.94 -1.72 6.19
N THR A 292 18.19 -0.84 7.17
CA THR A 292 19.10 0.29 6.97
C THR A 292 20.50 -0.19 6.66
N ASN A 293 21.03 -1.15 7.43
CA ASN A 293 22.36 -1.72 7.18
C ASN A 293 22.46 -2.44 5.83
N LEU A 294 21.42 -3.19 5.45
CA LEU A 294 21.35 -3.85 4.14
C LEU A 294 21.35 -2.84 2.99
N VAL A 295 20.56 -1.78 3.10
CA VAL A 295 20.54 -0.69 2.12
C VAL A 295 21.92 -0.03 2.05
N ASP A 296 22.53 0.25 3.19
CA ASP A 296 23.82 0.96 3.26
C ASP A 296 24.98 0.20 2.65
N SER A 297 24.95 -1.13 2.79
CA SER A 297 26.03 -2.02 2.34
C SER A 297 25.89 -2.42 0.87
N ASN A 298 24.68 -2.38 0.30
CA ASN A 298 24.40 -2.96 -1.02
C ASN A 298 23.87 -1.96 -2.05
N VAL A 299 23.36 -0.79 -1.64
CA VAL A 299 22.87 0.24 -2.55
C VAL A 299 23.94 1.32 -2.73
N TYR A 300 24.56 1.34 -3.91
CA TYR A 300 25.67 2.25 -4.21
C TYR A 300 25.23 3.65 -4.66
N ASN A 301 24.08 3.76 -5.33
CA ASN A 301 23.53 5.06 -5.71
C ASN A 301 23.04 5.81 -4.46
N GLU A 302 23.57 7.02 -4.21
CA GLU A 302 23.27 7.78 -3.00
C GLU A 302 21.82 8.25 -2.93
N GLU A 303 21.23 8.63 -4.06
CA GLU A 303 19.85 9.10 -4.13
C GLU A 303 18.87 7.97 -3.79
N ASP A 304 19.08 6.79 -4.39
CA ASP A 304 18.30 5.59 -4.09
C ASP A 304 18.46 5.18 -2.62
N ARG A 305 19.70 5.19 -2.12
CA ARG A 305 20.00 4.88 -0.71
C ARG A 305 19.28 5.83 0.24
N ALA A 306 19.36 7.14 0.00
CA ALA A 306 18.70 8.15 0.82
C ALA A 306 17.17 8.02 0.76
N SER A 307 16.60 7.81 -0.43
CA SER A 307 15.15 7.60 -0.61
C SER A 307 14.67 6.33 0.11
N LEU A 308 15.42 5.23 0.03
CA LEU A 308 15.10 3.99 0.73
C LEU A 308 15.12 4.17 2.26
N ARG A 309 16.13 4.87 2.81
CA ARG A 309 16.19 5.17 4.25
C ARG A 309 14.98 5.97 4.74
N ILE A 310 14.54 6.97 3.96
CA ILE A 310 13.34 7.75 4.26
C ILE A 310 12.11 6.82 4.26
N ASN A 311 11.94 6.01 3.22
CA ASN A 311 10.83 5.07 3.10
C ASN A 311 10.79 4.05 4.25
N LEU A 312 11.92 3.52 4.69
CA LEU A 312 12.00 2.58 5.81
C LEU A 312 11.53 3.23 7.12
N ARG A 313 11.96 4.46 7.40
CA ARG A 313 11.54 5.22 8.60
C ARG A 313 10.04 5.49 8.59
N ILE A 314 9.51 5.95 7.45
CA ILE A 314 8.08 6.20 7.26
C ILE A 314 7.26 4.93 7.48
N GLN A 315 7.67 3.80 6.90
CA GLN A 315 6.97 2.53 7.10
C GLN A 315 7.01 2.07 8.55
N ARG A 316 8.14 2.25 9.24
CA ARG A 316 8.28 1.91 10.66
C ARG A 316 7.32 2.73 11.52
N ASP A 317 7.31 4.04 11.32
CA ASP A 317 6.50 4.94 12.14
C ASP A 317 5.01 4.79 11.84
N TRP A 318 4.64 4.57 10.57
CA TRP A 318 3.28 4.17 10.18
C TRP A 318 2.84 2.87 10.88
N ALA A 319 3.68 1.83 10.85
CA ALA A 319 3.38 0.56 11.51
C ALA A 319 3.23 0.72 13.03
N GLU A 320 4.13 1.47 13.67
CA GLU A 320 4.09 1.70 15.12
C GLU A 320 2.85 2.48 15.54
N MET A 321 2.56 3.64 14.92
CA MET A 321 1.41 4.47 15.30
C MET A 321 0.07 3.74 15.11
N THR A 322 -0.09 3.00 14.00
CA THR A 322 -1.34 2.28 13.71
C THR A 322 -1.53 1.09 14.62
N MET A 323 -0.46 0.36 14.96
CA MET A 323 -0.52 -0.76 15.90
C MET A 323 -0.86 -0.30 17.32
N LEU A 324 -0.28 0.81 17.78
CA LEU A 324 -0.59 1.40 19.09
C LEU A 324 -2.05 1.82 19.19
N CYS A 325 -2.55 2.56 18.19
CA CYS A 325 -3.96 2.98 18.15
C CYS A 325 -4.90 1.78 18.04
N LYS A 326 -4.55 0.76 17.25
CA LYS A 326 -5.37 -0.45 17.11
C LYS A 326 -5.45 -1.26 18.39
N GLY A 327 -4.35 -1.32 19.13
CA GLY A 327 -4.30 -1.99 20.42
C GLY A 327 -5.18 -1.32 21.47
N LEU A 328 -5.12 0.02 21.57
CA LEU A 328 -6.04 0.81 22.43
C LEU A 328 -7.52 0.58 22.08
N GLN A 329 -7.87 0.63 20.78
CA GLN A 329 -9.22 0.27 20.33
C GLN A 329 -9.60 -1.21 20.59
N GLY A 330 -8.59 -2.09 20.68
CA GLY A 330 -8.75 -3.49 21.06
C GLY A 330 -9.21 -3.66 22.50
N MET A 331 -8.78 -2.76 23.39
CA MET A 331 -9.18 -2.68 24.79
C MET A 331 -10.56 -2.05 25.00
N GLY A 332 -11.19 -1.54 23.94
CA GLY A 332 -12.46 -0.83 24.01
C GLY A 332 -12.31 0.62 24.48
N ILE A 333 -11.09 1.17 24.46
CA ILE A 333 -10.85 2.54 24.92
C ILE A 333 -10.96 3.51 23.75
N GLU A 334 -11.96 4.39 23.84
CA GLU A 334 -12.16 5.49 22.89
C GLU A 334 -12.11 6.85 23.60
N ASN A 335 -12.53 6.92 24.87
CA ASN A 335 -12.44 8.13 25.67
C ASN A 335 -11.09 8.18 26.42
N VAL A 336 -10.29 9.21 26.16
CA VAL A 336 -8.99 9.43 26.80
C VAL A 336 -9.14 9.77 28.29
N ALA A 337 -10.29 10.32 28.71
CA ALA A 337 -10.53 10.70 30.10
C ALA A 337 -10.46 9.51 31.08
N ILE A 338 -10.83 8.30 30.62
CA ILE A 338 -10.94 7.10 31.45
C ILE A 338 -9.70 6.19 31.40
N MET A 339 -8.64 6.63 30.73
CA MET A 339 -7.42 5.81 30.53
C MET A 339 -6.58 5.68 31.80
N SER A 340 -6.10 4.45 32.05
CA SER A 340 -5.04 4.17 33.03
C SER A 340 -3.69 4.77 32.58
N ASP A 341 -2.72 4.92 33.50
CA ASP A 341 -1.40 5.45 33.17
C ASP A 341 -0.67 4.63 32.07
N PRO A 342 -0.69 3.28 32.08
CA PRO A 342 -0.17 2.47 30.98
C PRO A 342 -0.83 2.79 29.63
N GLN A 343 -2.15 2.97 29.60
CA GLN A 343 -2.90 3.28 28.38
C GLN A 343 -2.60 4.69 27.86
N ARG A 344 -2.47 5.68 28.76
CA ARG A 344 -2.04 7.04 28.39
C ARG A 344 -0.64 7.04 27.77
N ASN A 345 0.28 6.24 28.31
CA ASN A 345 1.61 6.07 27.73
C ASN A 345 1.56 5.54 26.28
N LEU A 346 0.59 4.68 25.93
CA LEU A 346 0.40 4.22 24.55
C LEU A 346 0.00 5.35 23.60
N ILE A 347 -0.86 6.28 24.02
CA ILE A 347 -1.16 7.47 23.21
C ILE A 347 0.09 8.32 23.03
N HIS A 348 0.86 8.56 24.09
CA HIS A 348 2.11 9.32 23.99
C HIS A 348 3.07 8.71 22.97
N LEU A 349 3.21 7.38 22.98
CA LEU A 349 4.02 6.67 22.00
C LEU A 349 3.45 6.79 20.58
N ALA A 350 2.13 6.71 20.41
CA ALA A 350 1.47 6.82 19.10
C ALA A 350 1.68 8.22 18.51
N ARG A 351 1.49 9.26 19.33
CA ARG A 351 1.77 10.66 18.98
C ARG A 351 3.24 10.86 18.61
N ALA A 352 4.17 10.38 19.44
CA ALA A 352 5.60 10.50 19.17
C ALA A 352 6.00 9.81 17.86
N SER A 353 5.36 8.69 17.53
CA SER A 353 5.55 8.01 16.25
C SER A 353 4.99 8.82 15.07
N ALA A 354 3.78 9.37 15.20
CA ALA A 354 3.17 10.23 14.18
C ALA A 354 3.97 11.53 13.96
N GLN A 355 4.57 12.11 15.01
CA GLN A 355 5.43 13.29 14.90
C GLN A 355 6.75 12.98 14.19
N ARG A 356 7.39 11.84 14.50
CA ARG A 356 8.60 11.39 13.78
C ARG A 356 8.31 11.08 12.31
N HIS A 357 7.12 10.56 12.02
CA HIS A 357 6.65 10.35 10.66
C HIS A 357 6.52 11.68 9.90
N LEU A 358 5.83 12.68 10.45
CA LEU A 358 5.71 14.01 9.83
C LEU A 358 7.10 14.65 9.62
N SER A 359 7.94 14.66 10.66
CA SER A 359 9.31 15.19 10.59
C SER A 359 10.14 14.50 9.50
N THR A 360 10.02 13.17 9.36
CA THR A 360 10.72 12.43 8.31
C THR A 360 10.23 12.81 6.91
N ILE A 361 8.92 12.94 6.72
CA ILE A 361 8.31 13.32 5.44
C ILE A 361 8.77 14.70 4.97
N ILE A 362 8.81 15.68 5.87
CA ILE A 362 9.22 17.06 5.54
C ILE A 362 10.74 17.25 5.53
N SER A 363 11.52 16.31 6.06
CA SER A 363 12.98 16.44 6.15
C SER A 363 13.69 16.51 4.80
N ASN A 364 13.14 15.84 3.78
CA ASN A 364 13.66 15.90 2.42
C ASN A 364 12.51 15.81 1.39
N PRO A 365 11.84 16.95 1.10
CA PRO A 365 10.71 16.99 0.20
C PRO A 365 11.02 16.50 -1.21
N VAL A 366 12.25 16.73 -1.70
CA VAL A 366 12.67 16.34 -3.06
C VAL A 366 12.67 14.82 -3.22
N LEU A 367 13.21 14.08 -2.26
CA LEU A 367 13.33 12.62 -2.38
C LEU A 367 12.03 11.85 -2.10
N TYR A 368 11.08 12.48 -1.39
CA TYR A 368 9.85 11.83 -0.97
C TYR A 368 8.59 12.53 -1.48
N LEU A 369 8.37 13.78 -1.10
CA LEU A 369 7.14 14.52 -1.46
C LEU A 369 7.03 14.79 -2.96
N ALA A 370 8.12 15.06 -3.66
CA ALA A 370 8.10 15.24 -5.11
C ALA A 370 7.55 13.99 -5.85
N THR A 371 7.68 12.81 -5.24
CA THR A 371 7.20 11.55 -5.84
C THR A 371 5.70 11.33 -5.72
N PHE A 372 4.98 12.12 -4.91
CA PHE A 372 3.54 11.97 -4.67
C PHE A 372 2.68 12.17 -5.92
N HIS A 373 3.16 12.94 -6.90
CA HIS A 373 2.54 13.08 -8.20
C HIS A 373 2.32 11.71 -8.88
N TYR A 374 3.25 10.76 -8.70
CA TYR A 374 3.14 9.38 -9.18
C TYR A 374 2.42 8.44 -8.20
N GLY A 375 2.01 8.95 -7.05
CA GLY A 375 1.54 8.15 -5.93
C GLY A 375 0.13 7.59 -6.13
N MET A 376 -0.05 6.36 -5.64
CA MET A 376 -1.35 5.72 -5.48
C MET A 376 -2.21 6.42 -4.42
N ASP A 377 -3.53 6.27 -4.50
CA ASP A 377 -4.47 7.01 -3.63
C ASP A 377 -4.25 6.72 -2.14
N PHE A 378 -3.88 5.48 -1.77
CA PHE A 378 -3.59 5.15 -0.38
C PHE A 378 -2.36 5.88 0.19
N VAL A 379 -1.41 6.31 -0.66
CA VAL A 379 -0.21 7.04 -0.19
C VAL A 379 -0.63 8.42 0.30
N TRP A 380 -1.49 9.08 -0.47
CA TRP A 380 -2.13 10.33 -0.10
C TRP A 380 -3.01 10.18 1.14
N ALA A 381 -3.81 9.13 1.21
CA ALA A 381 -4.66 8.82 2.36
C ALA A 381 -3.85 8.67 3.66
N LYS A 382 -2.75 7.91 3.62
CA LYS A 382 -1.86 7.71 4.77
C LYS A 382 -1.20 8.99 5.22
N CYS A 383 -0.73 9.81 4.28
CA CYS A 383 -0.13 11.10 4.59
C CYS A 383 -1.12 12.03 5.31
N ALA A 384 -2.31 12.22 4.74
CA ALA A 384 -3.35 13.05 5.32
C ALA A 384 -3.83 12.51 6.69
N PHE A 385 -4.03 11.20 6.78
CA PHE A 385 -4.44 10.53 8.02
C PHE A 385 -3.41 10.71 9.14
N SER A 386 -2.12 10.47 8.88
CA SER A 386 -1.07 10.57 9.90
C SER A 386 -0.99 11.96 10.51
N VAL A 387 -1.17 13.01 9.70
CA VAL A 387 -1.15 14.40 10.19
C VAL A 387 -2.42 14.71 10.98
N LEU A 388 -3.61 14.34 10.48
CA LEU A 388 -4.86 14.53 11.22
C LEU A 388 -4.82 13.81 12.58
N LEU A 389 -4.35 12.55 12.59
CA LEU A 389 -4.18 11.79 13.83
C LEU A 389 -3.22 12.51 14.78
N LEU A 390 -2.08 12.98 14.29
CA LEU A 390 -1.11 13.72 15.12
C LEU A 390 -1.71 14.99 15.73
N LEU A 391 -2.42 15.80 14.93
CA LEU A 391 -3.08 17.01 15.41
C LEU A 391 -4.13 16.70 16.49
N LYS A 392 -4.95 15.65 16.28
CA LYS A 392 -5.92 15.19 17.28
C LYS A 392 -5.25 14.71 18.56
N LEU A 393 -4.29 13.80 18.47
CA LEU A 393 -3.57 13.29 19.64
C LEU A 393 -2.84 14.39 20.40
N ALA A 394 -2.36 15.42 19.68
CA ALA A 394 -1.67 16.54 20.29
C ALA A 394 -2.60 17.45 21.10
N ARG A 395 -3.85 17.63 20.66
CA ARG A 395 -4.88 18.34 21.43
C ARG A 395 -5.44 17.50 22.59
N LEU A 396 -5.63 16.19 22.39
CA LEU A 396 -6.12 15.29 23.45
C LEU A 396 -5.17 15.18 24.65
N ILE A 397 -3.87 15.39 24.45
CA ILE A 397 -2.87 15.38 25.53
C ILE A 397 -1.96 16.63 25.42
N PRO A 398 -2.37 17.78 25.96
CA PRO A 398 -1.69 19.06 25.72
C PRO A 398 -0.26 19.17 26.28
N SER A 399 0.14 18.31 27.21
CA SER A 399 1.20 18.59 28.19
C SER A 399 2.64 18.78 27.67
N LEU A 400 2.95 18.57 26.38
CA LEU A 400 4.35 18.54 25.89
C LEU A 400 4.62 19.06 24.46
N THR A 401 3.64 19.54 23.70
CA THR A 401 3.90 19.96 22.30
C THR A 401 3.37 21.33 21.99
N ASN A 402 4.22 22.13 21.38
CA ASN A 402 3.84 23.40 20.80
C ASN A 402 2.94 23.16 19.56
N MET A 403 1.64 23.34 19.73
CA MET A 403 0.65 23.18 18.66
C MET A 403 0.92 24.11 17.47
N SER A 404 1.38 25.34 17.72
CA SER A 404 1.73 26.29 16.67
C SER A 404 2.88 25.79 15.79
N SER A 405 3.91 25.18 16.39
CA SER A 405 4.99 24.54 15.64
C SER A 405 4.49 23.36 14.80
N LEU A 406 3.58 22.56 15.35
CA LEU A 406 3.03 21.41 14.65
C LEU A 406 2.16 21.81 13.46
N ILE A 407 1.37 22.88 13.62
CA ILE A 407 0.60 23.47 12.52
C ILE A 407 1.54 24.05 11.45
N ALA A 408 2.65 24.68 11.84
CA ALA A 408 3.65 25.18 10.90
C ALA A 408 4.31 24.05 10.08
N ASP A 409 4.63 22.92 10.71
CA ASP A 409 5.14 21.73 10.01
C ASP A 409 4.09 21.16 9.04
N ALA A 410 2.81 21.11 9.45
CA ALA A 410 1.71 20.66 8.59
C ALA A 410 1.46 21.62 7.41
N LYS A 411 1.61 22.94 7.61
CA LYS A 411 1.55 23.94 6.54
C LYS A 411 2.73 23.82 5.58
N THR A 412 3.92 23.49 6.07
CA THR A 412 5.09 23.21 5.24
C THR A 412 4.83 22.00 4.33
N LEU A 413 4.28 20.92 4.89
CA LEU A 413 3.85 19.76 4.12
C LEU A 413 2.81 20.12 3.05
N LEU A 414 1.78 20.90 3.40
CA LEU A 414 0.78 21.37 2.44
C LEU A 414 1.40 22.20 1.30
N GLY A 415 2.34 23.08 1.63
CA GLY A 415 3.10 23.86 0.65
C GLY A 415 3.84 22.96 -0.34
N GLU A 416 4.53 21.93 0.12
CA GLU A 416 5.23 20.97 -0.76
C GLU A 416 4.27 20.11 -1.59
N LEU A 417 3.18 19.61 -0.99
CA LEU A 417 2.18 18.81 -1.71
C LEU A 417 1.41 19.61 -2.77
N SER A 418 1.26 20.92 -2.58
CA SER A 418 0.63 21.79 -3.57
C SER A 418 1.44 21.89 -4.88
N LYS A 419 2.76 21.66 -4.83
CA LYS A 419 3.66 21.68 -6.00
C LYS A 419 3.58 20.44 -6.87
N VAL A 420 2.91 19.38 -6.40
CA VAL A 420 2.79 18.08 -7.07
C VAL A 420 1.33 17.75 -7.39
N ASP A 421 0.58 18.78 -7.84
CA ASP A 421 -0.84 18.71 -8.22
C ASP A 421 -1.78 18.21 -7.11
N GLY A 422 -1.38 18.37 -5.84
CA GLY A 422 -2.13 17.92 -4.68
C GLY A 422 -3.54 18.50 -4.61
N SER A 423 -3.79 19.71 -5.13
CA SER A 423 -5.11 20.36 -5.12
C SER A 423 -6.23 19.52 -5.77
N SER A 424 -5.88 18.71 -6.78
CA SER A 424 -6.81 17.80 -7.45
C SER A 424 -7.18 16.58 -6.59
N ASN A 425 -6.33 16.22 -5.62
CA ASN A 425 -6.47 15.03 -4.79
C ASN A 425 -7.40 15.27 -3.57
N ILE A 426 -8.30 14.34 -3.31
CA ILE A 426 -9.25 14.44 -2.19
C ILE A 426 -8.58 14.46 -0.81
N TYR A 427 -7.52 13.68 -0.62
CA TYR A 427 -6.81 13.58 0.65
C TYR A 427 -5.98 14.82 0.96
N PHE A 428 -5.49 15.52 -0.07
CA PHE A 428 -4.90 16.84 0.10
C PHE A 428 -5.93 17.86 0.62
N ARG A 429 -7.15 17.86 0.06
CA ARG A 429 -8.24 18.72 0.56
C ARG A 429 -8.64 18.37 1.99
N ILE A 430 -8.69 17.08 2.33
CA ILE A 430 -8.92 16.62 3.71
C ILE A 430 -7.81 17.14 4.63
N LEU A 431 -6.55 17.09 4.20
CA LEU A 431 -5.42 17.62 4.98
C LEU A 431 -5.52 19.14 5.18
N CYS A 432 -5.86 19.90 4.14
CA CYS A 432 -6.11 21.34 4.25
C CYS A 432 -7.17 21.64 5.32
N LEU A 433 -8.34 20.99 5.21
CA LEU A 433 -9.44 21.18 6.15
C LEU A 433 -9.08 20.73 7.58
N SER A 434 -8.27 19.68 7.71
CA SER A 434 -7.76 19.21 9.01
C SER A 434 -6.90 20.25 9.70
N VAL A 435 -5.99 20.89 8.95
CA VAL A 435 -5.12 21.96 9.47
C VAL A 435 -5.93 23.20 9.80
N GLU A 436 -6.86 23.62 8.92
CA GLU A 436 -7.73 24.77 9.13
C GLU A 436 -8.61 24.62 10.38
N LYS A 437 -9.27 23.47 10.55
CA LYS A 437 -10.09 23.21 11.75
C LYS A 437 -9.24 23.21 13.02
N CYS A 438 -8.05 22.61 12.98
CA CYS A 438 -7.15 22.60 14.14
C CYS A 438 -6.65 24.01 14.52
N GLU A 439 -6.35 24.84 13.52
CA GLU A 439 -5.93 26.22 13.73
C GLU A 439 -7.06 27.09 14.31
N LYS A 440 -8.29 26.92 13.81
CA LYS A 440 -9.47 27.59 14.38
C LYS A 440 -9.70 27.20 15.84
N ALA A 441 -9.62 25.91 16.16
CA ALA A 441 -9.74 25.42 17.53
C ALA A 441 -8.65 26.03 18.44
N LEU A 442 -7.40 26.10 17.97
CA LEU A 442 -6.29 26.70 18.72
C LEU A 442 -6.48 28.21 18.95
N ASN A 443 -6.97 28.95 17.96
CA ASN A 443 -7.24 30.38 18.12
C ASN A 443 -8.43 30.63 19.05
N GLY A 444 -9.46 29.78 18.99
CA GLY A 444 -10.58 29.80 19.92
C GLY A 444 -10.16 29.65 21.39
N ASP A 445 -9.14 28.83 21.69
CA ASP A 445 -8.57 28.69 23.04
C ASP A 445 -7.90 29.99 23.52
N LEU A 446 -7.28 30.75 22.62
CA LEU A 446 -6.64 32.04 22.93
C LEU A 446 -7.68 33.13 23.21
N ASP A 447 -8.75 33.16 22.41
CA ASP A 447 -9.82 34.14 22.54
C ASP A 447 -10.69 33.88 23.78
N GLN A 448 -10.95 32.62 24.14
CA GLN A 448 -11.66 32.24 25.37
C GLN A 448 -10.95 32.70 26.66
N ASN A 449 -9.62 32.77 26.65
CA ASN A 449 -8.85 33.29 27.79
C ASN A 449 -8.99 34.81 27.97
N MET A 450 -9.54 35.52 26.98
CA MET A 450 -9.71 36.98 26.99
C MET A 450 -11.18 37.39 27.17
N GLU A 451 -12.11 36.72 26.48
CA GLU A 451 -13.56 36.92 26.60
C GLU A 451 -14.23 35.57 26.33
N GLY A 452 -15.02 35.02 27.27
CA GLY A 452 -15.63 33.69 27.16
C GLY A 452 -16.58 33.54 25.95
N SER A 453 -16.01 33.26 24.78
CA SER A 453 -16.69 33.21 23.49
C SER A 453 -17.21 31.80 23.19
N ILE A 454 -18.51 31.72 22.86
CA ILE A 454 -19.19 30.49 22.42
C ILE A 454 -18.55 29.92 21.15
N ASP A 455 -17.97 30.77 20.29
CA ASP A 455 -17.39 30.41 19.00
C ASP A 455 -16.14 29.51 19.14
N GLY A 456 -15.33 29.72 20.19
CA GLY A 456 -14.15 28.89 20.44
C GLY A 456 -14.49 27.48 20.92
N LEU A 457 -15.57 27.32 21.70
CA LEU A 457 -16.04 26.02 22.18
C LEU A 457 -16.63 25.20 21.04
N ASP A 458 -17.34 25.85 20.12
CA ASP A 458 -17.87 25.23 18.91
C ASP A 458 -16.74 24.76 17.98
N ALA A 459 -15.70 25.58 17.80
CA ALA A 459 -14.53 25.23 16.99
C ALA A 459 -13.75 24.01 17.55
N GLU A 460 -13.60 23.90 18.87
CA GLU A 460 -12.95 22.75 19.50
C GLU A 460 -13.79 21.47 19.34
N MET A 461 -15.10 21.56 19.59
CA MET A 461 -16.01 20.44 19.44
C MET A 461 -16.08 19.95 17.98
N ASP A 462 -16.11 20.88 17.02
CA ASP A 462 -16.05 20.60 15.58
C ASP A 462 -14.76 19.85 15.22
N PHE A 463 -13.59 20.28 15.71
CA PHE A 463 -12.34 19.59 15.44
C PHE A 463 -12.23 18.20 16.11
N GLN A 464 -12.67 18.06 17.36
CA GLN A 464 -12.64 16.77 18.04
C GLN A 464 -13.53 15.74 17.34
N SER A 465 -14.74 16.14 16.95
CA SER A 465 -15.70 15.26 16.25
C SER A 465 -15.38 15.05 14.77
N TYR A 466 -14.51 15.87 14.17
CA TYR A 466 -14.16 15.79 12.76
C TYR A 466 -13.49 14.46 12.39
N VAL A 467 -14.21 13.62 11.64
CA VAL A 467 -13.69 12.39 11.04
C VAL A 467 -14.13 12.37 9.57
N PRO A 468 -13.20 12.55 8.61
CA PRO A 468 -13.51 12.47 7.18
C PRO A 468 -14.16 11.14 6.80
N LYS A 469 -15.21 11.18 5.99
CA LYS A 469 -15.96 9.99 5.56
C LYS A 469 -15.08 8.98 4.80
N GLU A 470 -14.07 9.45 4.09
CA GLU A 470 -13.11 8.63 3.35
C GLU A 470 -12.34 7.70 4.30
N PHE A 471 -11.99 8.19 5.51
CA PHE A 471 -11.34 7.39 6.55
C PHE A 471 -12.29 6.48 7.35
N ILE A 472 -13.58 6.48 7.01
CA ILE A 472 -14.61 5.60 7.60
C ILE A 472 -15.10 4.58 6.56
N LEU A 473 -15.36 5.03 5.34
CA LEU A 473 -15.98 4.25 4.28
C LEU A 473 -14.95 3.49 3.42
N GLU A 474 -13.81 4.11 3.12
CA GLU A 474 -12.78 3.53 2.26
C GLU A 474 -11.67 2.89 3.11
N TRP A 475 -11.19 3.62 4.11
CA TRP A 475 -10.14 3.16 5.01
C TRP A 475 -10.71 2.84 6.40
N ASN A 476 -10.00 2.00 7.14
CA ASN A 476 -10.28 1.70 8.56
C ASN A 476 -9.01 1.90 9.37
N PHE A 477 -8.44 3.10 9.24
CA PHE A 477 -7.28 3.51 10.00
C PHE A 477 -7.66 3.78 11.48
N PRO A 478 -6.91 3.27 12.46
CA PRO A 478 -7.27 3.35 13.88
C PRO A 478 -6.90 4.70 14.52
N GLY A 479 -7.75 5.21 15.43
CA GLY A 479 -7.40 6.30 16.35
C GLY A 479 -8.07 7.67 16.12
N LEU A 480 -8.78 7.89 15.01
CA LEU A 480 -9.53 9.15 14.82
C LEU A 480 -10.79 9.25 15.68
N THR A 481 -11.25 8.13 16.24
CA THR A 481 -12.38 8.04 17.17
C THR A 481 -12.01 8.36 18.61
N PHE A 482 -10.71 8.57 18.92
CA PHE A 482 -10.32 8.99 20.25
C PHE A 482 -10.90 10.38 20.55
N CYS A 483 -11.56 10.49 21.70
CA CYS A 483 -12.20 11.72 22.15
C CYS A 483 -11.86 11.97 23.63
N TRP A 484 -12.12 13.19 24.10
CA TRP A 484 -12.07 13.51 25.51
C TRP A 484 -13.46 13.99 25.93
N ILE A 485 -14.16 13.18 26.74
CA ILE A 485 -15.47 13.52 27.28
C ILE A 485 -15.37 13.45 28.81
N PRO A 486 -15.50 14.57 29.53
CA PRO A 486 -15.53 14.60 31.00
C PRO A 486 -16.71 13.81 31.56
N PHE A 487 -16.53 13.21 32.74
CA PHE A 487 -17.59 12.46 33.43
C PHE A 487 -18.84 13.31 33.70
N ASP A 488 -18.70 14.60 34.00
CA ASP A 488 -19.83 15.51 34.30
C ASP A 488 -20.81 15.69 33.12
N PHE A 489 -20.40 15.35 31.88
CA PHE A 489 -21.27 15.41 30.70
C PHE A 489 -22.05 14.11 30.45
N GLN A 490 -21.66 12.97 31.03
CA GLN A 490 -22.44 11.73 30.89
C GLN A 490 -23.77 11.80 31.65
N ASP A 491 -23.80 12.45 32.81
CA ASP A 491 -25.04 12.66 33.59
C ASP A 491 -26.07 13.52 32.82
N LEU A 492 -25.60 14.44 31.97
CA LEU A 492 -26.44 15.27 31.11
C LEU A 492 -27.20 14.48 30.02
N PHE A 493 -26.64 13.35 29.56
CA PHE A 493 -27.31 12.49 28.58
C PHE A 493 -28.18 11.40 29.23
N VAL A 494 -27.92 11.04 30.49
CA VAL A 494 -28.79 10.15 31.28
C VAL A 494 -30.12 10.85 31.61
N ASP A 495 -30.10 12.16 31.87
CA ASP A 495 -31.30 12.95 32.15
C ASP A 495 -32.26 13.11 30.95
N PHE A 496 -31.77 12.96 29.72
CA PHE A 496 -32.63 12.95 28.52
C PHE A 496 -33.34 11.60 28.32
N ALA A 497 -32.74 10.48 28.73
CA ALA A 497 -33.36 9.16 28.66
C ALA A 497 -34.36 8.90 29.80
N ALA A 498 -34.27 9.65 30.90
CA ALA A 498 -35.21 9.58 32.02
C ALA A 498 -36.48 10.44 31.81
N ARG A 499 -36.60 11.16 30.68
CA ARG A 499 -37.75 12.00 30.33
C ARG A 499 -38.45 11.62 29.02
N SER A 500 -38.29 10.38 28.55
CA SER A 500 -39.12 9.79 27.48
C SER A 500 -40.11 8.77 28.02
#